data_AF-A0A2A4CPI2-F1
#
_entry.id   AF-A0A2A4CPI2-F1
#
_cell.length_a   1.000
_cell.length_b   1.000
_cell.length_c   1.000
_cell.angle_alpha   90.00
_cell.angle_beta   90.00
_cell.angle_gamma   90.00
#
_symmetry.space_group_name_H-M   'P 1'
#
loop_
_entity.id
_entity.type
_entity.pdbx_description
1 polymer ?
#
loop_
_entity_poly.entity_id
_entity_poly.type
_entity_poly.pdbx_seq_one_letter_code
_entity_poly.pdbx_strand_id
1 'polypeptide(L)'
;MPETGAPIPVQTQARIAGGEIVIAAPRGFCVDPKTLRDAPGASFVLFGHCPAMARDPAQPRPSAPVLLSVTLGPEDNLSDSARIKTIAAFFETDIGRATLARSGRTEDVDLIEARSGQGRLLLKIRDRSAPASVAEAQVFWRMITVIEGRIASLSVMPLAENQVSDARQRELLVEFISQIRAVN
;
A
#
# COMPACT_ATOMS: atom_id res chain seq x y z
N MET A 1 12.16 -30.71 -22.56
CA MET A 1 12.85 -29.52 -22.01
C MET A 1 11.77 -28.47 -21.80
N PRO A 2 11.53 -27.95 -20.59
CA PRO A 2 10.55 -26.88 -20.45
C PRO A 2 11.12 -25.62 -21.10
N GLU A 3 10.33 -24.98 -21.96
CA GLU A 3 10.67 -23.70 -22.58
C GLU A 3 10.89 -22.66 -21.47
N THR A 4 12.15 -22.27 -21.25
CA THR A 4 12.49 -21.08 -20.48
C THR A 4 12.03 -19.88 -21.30
N GLY A 5 10.76 -19.50 -21.12
CA GLY A 5 10.23 -18.25 -21.64
C GLY A 5 11.11 -17.09 -21.19
N ALA A 6 11.41 -16.17 -22.09
CA ALA A 6 12.25 -15.00 -21.80
C ALA A 6 11.69 -14.22 -20.59
N PRO A 7 12.56 -13.62 -19.75
CA PRO A 7 12.12 -12.81 -18.62
C PRO A 7 11.15 -11.70 -19.05
N ILE A 8 10.07 -11.52 -18.29
CA ILE A 8 9.11 -10.45 -18.52
C ILE A 8 9.68 -9.16 -17.91
N PRO A 9 9.76 -8.05 -18.67
CA PRO A 9 10.18 -6.77 -18.12
C PRO A 9 9.26 -6.33 -16.96
N VAL A 10 9.86 -6.00 -15.83
CA VAL A 10 9.15 -5.51 -14.63
C VAL A 10 9.67 -4.12 -14.26
N GLN A 11 8.81 -3.31 -13.66
CA GLN A 11 9.15 -1.98 -13.17
C GLN A 11 9.12 -1.97 -11.65
N THR A 12 10.06 -1.26 -11.03
CA THR A 12 10.12 -1.07 -9.56
C THR A 12 9.55 0.27 -9.11
N GLN A 13 9.11 1.09 -10.07
CA GLN A 13 8.56 2.42 -9.82
C GLN A 13 7.36 2.67 -10.73
N ALA A 14 6.39 3.42 -10.23
CA ALA A 14 5.26 3.91 -11.00
C ALA A 14 5.17 5.43 -10.88
N ARG A 15 4.79 6.13 -11.94
CA ARG A 15 4.38 7.54 -11.87
C ARG A 15 2.87 7.60 -11.77
N ILE A 16 2.37 8.40 -10.84
CA ILE A 16 0.92 8.60 -10.59
C ILE A 16 0.61 10.08 -10.38
N ALA A 17 -0.66 10.40 -10.20
CA ALA A 17 -1.15 11.78 -10.10
C ALA A 17 -0.75 12.60 -11.34
N GLY A 18 -1.07 12.11 -12.53
CA GLY A 18 -0.73 12.78 -13.79
C GLY A 18 0.77 12.80 -14.10
N GLY A 19 1.56 11.97 -13.40
CA GLY A 19 3.00 11.86 -13.59
C GLY A 19 3.85 12.72 -12.65
N GLU A 20 3.22 13.46 -11.73
CA GLU A 20 3.90 14.37 -10.79
C GLU A 20 4.64 13.63 -9.68
N ILE A 21 4.13 12.47 -9.25
CA ILE A 21 4.66 11.73 -8.10
C ILE A 21 5.20 10.37 -8.54
N VAL A 22 6.42 10.07 -8.12
CA VAL A 22 7.06 8.77 -8.34
C VAL A 22 6.89 7.89 -7.11
N ILE A 23 6.20 6.76 -7.26
CA ILE A 23 6.12 5.74 -6.22
C ILE A 23 7.19 4.68 -6.46
N ALA A 24 8.23 4.68 -5.63
CA ALA A 24 9.27 3.66 -5.64
C ALA A 24 8.98 2.53 -4.65
N ALA A 25 9.05 1.30 -5.13
CA ALA A 25 8.84 0.11 -4.32
C ALA A 25 10.12 -0.26 -3.53
N PRO A 26 9.99 -0.90 -2.35
CA PRO A 26 11.12 -1.52 -1.66
C PRO A 26 11.77 -2.62 -2.50
N ARG A 27 12.99 -3.00 -2.15
CA ARG A 27 13.74 -4.02 -2.90
C ARG A 27 12.97 -5.35 -2.97
N GLY A 28 12.84 -5.87 -4.19
CA GLY A 28 12.17 -7.14 -4.47
C GLY A 28 10.66 -7.03 -4.73
N PHE A 29 10.12 -5.81 -4.66
CA PHE A 29 8.76 -5.50 -5.08
C PHE A 29 8.76 -4.78 -6.42
N CYS A 30 7.82 -5.14 -7.28
CA CYS A 30 7.64 -4.58 -8.59
C CYS A 30 6.18 -4.13 -8.76
N VAL A 31 5.95 -3.13 -9.59
CA VAL A 31 4.63 -2.60 -9.92
C VAL A 31 3.81 -3.65 -10.65
N ASP A 32 2.54 -3.83 -10.25
CA ASP A 32 1.57 -4.52 -11.10
C ASP A 32 0.86 -3.48 -11.99
N PRO A 33 1.22 -3.38 -13.28
CA PRO A 33 0.67 -2.37 -14.19
C PRO A 33 -0.83 -2.54 -14.41
N LYS A 34 -1.41 -3.73 -14.18
CA LYS A 34 -2.85 -3.97 -14.35
C LYS A 34 -3.69 -3.26 -13.27
N THR A 35 -3.06 -2.97 -12.15
CA THR A 35 -3.68 -2.35 -10.97
C THR A 35 -3.48 -0.85 -10.93
N LEU A 36 -2.58 -0.32 -11.77
CA LEU A 36 -2.34 1.11 -11.89
C LEU A 36 -3.65 1.81 -12.31
N ARG A 37 -4.08 2.74 -11.47
CA ARG A 37 -5.18 3.66 -11.72
C ARG A 37 -4.65 5.05 -11.43
N ASP A 38 -4.70 5.93 -12.43
CA ASP A 38 -4.34 7.33 -12.28
C ASP A 38 -5.56 8.15 -12.69
N ALA A 39 -6.35 8.56 -11.70
CA ALA A 39 -7.57 9.33 -11.91
C ALA A 39 -7.50 10.64 -11.10
N PRO A 40 -8.18 11.71 -11.56
CA PRO A 40 -8.12 13.03 -10.89
C PRO A 40 -8.54 13.01 -9.41
N GLY A 41 -9.42 12.10 -9.02
CA GLY A 41 -9.90 11.98 -7.64
C GLY A 41 -9.03 11.10 -6.74
N ALA A 42 -8.37 10.08 -7.30
CA ALA A 42 -7.47 9.21 -6.56
C ALA A 42 -6.59 8.39 -7.53
N SER A 43 -5.35 8.14 -7.13
CA SER A 43 -4.45 7.20 -7.80
C SER A 43 -4.22 5.97 -6.94
N PHE A 44 -4.09 4.81 -7.56
CA PHE A 44 -3.89 3.52 -6.89
C PHE A 44 -2.91 2.64 -7.66
N VAL A 45 -2.07 1.89 -6.94
CA VAL A 45 -1.22 0.85 -7.52
C VAL A 45 -0.86 -0.23 -6.50
N LEU A 46 -0.82 -1.48 -6.96
CA LEU A 46 -0.33 -2.64 -6.22
C LEU A 46 1.10 -3.00 -6.62
N PHE A 47 1.82 -3.60 -5.69
CA PHE A 47 3.15 -4.15 -5.90
C PHE A 47 3.20 -5.60 -5.47
N GLY A 48 3.68 -6.44 -6.39
CA GLY A 48 3.91 -7.87 -6.18
C GLY A 48 5.39 -8.21 -6.13
N HIS A 49 5.70 -9.49 -6.00
CA HIS A 49 7.07 -9.99 -5.96
C HIS A 49 7.68 -9.98 -7.36
N CYS A 50 8.81 -9.30 -7.54
CA CYS A 50 9.48 -9.22 -8.84
C CYS A 50 9.75 -10.60 -9.49
N PRO A 51 10.27 -11.62 -8.77
CA PRO A 51 10.57 -12.92 -9.39
C PRO A 51 9.35 -13.62 -9.96
N ALA A 52 8.21 -13.52 -9.28
CA ALA A 52 6.96 -14.12 -9.73
C ALA A 52 6.41 -13.42 -10.98
N MET A 53 6.47 -12.08 -11.01
CA MET A 53 5.96 -11.29 -12.14
C MET A 53 6.88 -11.32 -13.36
N ALA A 54 8.19 -11.27 -13.15
CA ALA A 54 9.19 -11.38 -14.21
C ALA A 54 9.33 -12.81 -14.76
N ARG A 55 8.80 -13.81 -14.04
CA ARG A 55 9.07 -15.25 -14.26
C ARG A 55 10.57 -15.56 -14.26
N ASP A 56 11.31 -14.85 -13.43
CA ASP A 56 12.76 -14.92 -13.36
C ASP A 56 13.23 -15.05 -11.90
N PRO A 57 13.74 -16.22 -11.49
CA PRO A 57 14.23 -16.43 -10.12
C PRO A 57 15.48 -15.63 -9.78
N ALA A 58 16.18 -15.07 -10.79
CA ALA A 58 17.35 -14.21 -10.58
C ALA A 58 16.99 -12.79 -10.10
N GLN A 59 15.72 -12.39 -10.21
CA GLN A 59 15.26 -11.11 -9.70
C GLN A 59 15.40 -11.02 -8.18
N PRO A 60 15.62 -9.80 -7.62
CA PRO A 60 15.65 -9.61 -6.18
C PRO A 60 14.37 -10.12 -5.53
N ARG A 61 14.51 -10.95 -4.49
CA ARG A 61 13.38 -11.42 -3.69
C ARG A 61 13.01 -10.38 -2.63
N PRO A 62 11.72 -10.18 -2.35
CA PRO A 62 11.31 -9.37 -1.22
C PRO A 62 11.67 -10.07 0.08
N SER A 63 11.84 -9.25 1.11
CA SER A 63 12.23 -9.69 2.44
C SER A 63 11.09 -10.32 3.27
N ALA A 64 9.85 -10.30 2.76
CA ALA A 64 8.69 -10.95 3.37
C ALA A 64 7.63 -11.33 2.31
N PRO A 65 6.82 -12.37 2.55
CA PRO A 65 5.71 -12.78 1.68
C PRO A 65 4.49 -11.87 1.84
N VAL A 66 4.59 -10.65 1.31
CA VAL A 66 3.52 -9.64 1.35
C VAL A 66 3.23 -9.08 -0.05
N LEU A 67 2.10 -8.40 -0.20
CA LEU A 67 1.80 -7.45 -1.25
C LEU A 67 1.84 -6.04 -0.66
N LEU A 68 2.20 -5.07 -1.50
CA LEU A 68 2.14 -3.66 -1.11
C LEU A 68 1.06 -2.95 -1.93
N SER A 69 0.47 -1.92 -1.35
CA SER A 69 -0.42 -1.02 -2.08
C SER A 69 -0.14 0.41 -1.68
N VAL A 70 -0.41 1.33 -2.60
CA VAL A 70 -0.52 2.76 -2.31
C VAL A 70 -1.80 3.30 -2.93
N THR A 71 -2.47 4.18 -2.20
CA THR A 71 -3.51 5.06 -2.73
C THR A 71 -3.10 6.50 -2.43
N LEU A 72 -3.10 7.36 -3.45
CA LEU A 72 -2.97 8.80 -3.27
C LEU A 72 -4.33 9.44 -3.48
N GLY A 73 -4.75 10.25 -2.51
CA GLY A 73 -5.91 11.11 -2.64
C GLY A 73 -5.64 12.36 -3.48
N PRO A 74 -6.65 13.23 -3.62
CA PRO A 74 -6.49 14.50 -4.28
C PRO A 74 -5.57 15.42 -3.46
N GLU A 75 -5.05 16.44 -4.13
CA GLU A 75 -4.39 17.54 -3.44
C GLU A 75 -5.43 18.43 -2.77
N ASP A 76 -5.07 19.04 -1.65
CA ASP A 76 -5.86 20.03 -0.94
C ASP A 76 -4.91 21.09 -0.33
N ASN A 77 -5.47 22.13 0.28
CA ASN A 77 -4.70 23.27 0.80
C ASN A 77 -4.39 23.20 2.31
N LEU A 78 -4.69 22.08 2.97
CA LEU A 78 -4.41 21.91 4.39
C LEU A 78 -2.91 21.65 4.62
N SER A 79 -2.39 22.14 5.74
CA SER A 79 -1.05 21.72 6.19
C SER A 79 -1.04 20.21 6.47
N ASP A 80 0.11 19.54 6.30
CA ASP A 80 0.25 18.09 6.53
C ASP A 80 -0.28 17.66 7.90
N SER A 81 0.05 18.45 8.93
CA SER A 81 -0.41 18.18 10.29
C SER A 81 -1.93 18.30 10.45
N ALA A 82 -2.56 19.28 9.80
CA ALA A 82 -4.00 19.44 9.80
C ALA A 82 -4.67 18.28 9.04
N ARG A 83 -4.10 17.90 7.89
CA ARG A 83 -4.53 16.75 7.09
C ARG A 83 -4.57 15.45 7.89
N ILE A 84 -3.48 15.15 8.60
CA ILE A 84 -3.38 13.94 9.43
C ILE A 84 -4.35 13.97 10.61
N LYS A 85 -4.58 15.13 11.23
CA LYS A 85 -5.59 15.26 12.30
C LYS A 85 -7.00 15.04 11.76
N THR A 86 -7.33 15.66 10.63
CA THR A 86 -8.64 15.52 9.98
C THR A 86 -8.92 14.07 9.60
N ILE A 87 -7.94 13.37 8.99
CA ILE A 87 -8.14 11.98 8.58
C ILE A 87 -8.21 11.02 9.78
N ALA A 88 -7.44 11.28 10.84
CA ALA A 88 -7.53 10.50 12.07
C ALA A 88 -8.93 10.63 12.69
N ALA A 89 -9.46 11.85 12.81
CA ALA A 89 -10.83 12.09 13.29
C ALA A 89 -11.89 11.48 12.37
N PHE A 90 -11.67 11.48 11.05
CA PHE A 90 -12.59 10.86 10.10
C PHE A 90 -12.71 9.34 10.33
N PHE A 91 -11.60 8.63 10.59
CA PHE A 91 -11.62 7.19 10.89
C PHE A 91 -12.27 6.83 12.23
N GLU A 92 -12.56 7.82 13.09
CA GLU A 92 -13.37 7.61 14.30
C GLU A 92 -14.88 7.56 13.99
N THR A 93 -15.30 7.97 12.79
CA THR A 93 -16.70 7.90 12.34
C THR A 93 -17.01 6.54 11.68
N ASP A 94 -18.28 6.14 11.65
CA ASP A 94 -18.72 4.92 10.95
C ASP A 94 -18.40 4.96 9.46
N ILE A 95 -18.63 6.12 8.83
CA ILE A 95 -18.36 6.36 7.41
C ILE A 95 -16.86 6.21 7.13
N GLY A 96 -16.02 6.86 7.94
CA GLY A 96 -14.58 6.76 7.78
C GLY A 96 -14.05 5.35 8.00
N ARG A 97 -14.56 4.62 9.01
CA ARG A 97 -14.24 3.20 9.16
C ARG A 97 -14.63 2.39 7.93
N ALA A 98 -15.81 2.64 7.35
CA ALA A 98 -16.25 1.97 6.12
C ALA A 98 -15.22 2.10 4.99
N THR A 99 -14.58 3.27 4.86
CA THR A 99 -13.54 3.51 3.83
C THR A 99 -12.25 2.71 4.06
N LEU A 100 -12.02 2.15 5.25
CA LEU A 100 -10.89 1.26 5.50
C LEU A 100 -11.11 -0.13 4.88
N ALA A 101 -12.37 -0.57 4.75
CA ALA A 101 -12.75 -1.80 4.10
C ALA A 101 -12.59 -1.68 2.57
N ARG A 102 -12.08 -2.72 1.91
CA ARG A 102 -12.08 -2.76 0.43
C ARG A 102 -13.50 -2.75 -0.15
N SER A 103 -14.47 -3.32 0.56
CA SER A 103 -15.89 -3.31 0.15
C SER A 103 -16.58 -1.96 0.36
N GLY A 104 -15.97 -1.04 1.11
CA GLY A 104 -16.63 0.20 1.55
C GLY A 104 -17.69 -0.01 2.63
N ARG A 105 -17.77 -1.20 3.24
CA ARG A 105 -18.76 -1.53 4.28
C ARG A 105 -18.11 -1.67 5.65
N THR A 106 -18.66 -0.98 6.65
CA THR A 106 -18.11 -0.98 8.01
C THR A 106 -18.14 -2.36 8.67
N GLU A 107 -19.14 -3.18 8.36
CA GLU A 107 -19.27 -4.55 8.87
C GLU A 107 -18.14 -5.50 8.39
N ASP A 108 -17.50 -5.18 7.27
CA ASP A 108 -16.41 -5.99 6.71
C ASP A 108 -15.06 -5.64 7.32
N VAL A 109 -14.97 -4.62 8.18
CA VAL A 109 -13.69 -4.14 8.70
C VAL A 109 -13.66 -3.99 10.22
N ASP A 110 -12.62 -4.53 10.85
CA ASP A 110 -12.29 -4.22 12.25
C ASP A 110 -11.02 -3.37 12.30
N LEU A 111 -11.07 -2.23 12.99
CA LEU A 111 -9.88 -1.52 13.41
C LEU A 111 -9.35 -2.15 14.70
N ILE A 112 -8.32 -3.00 14.59
CA ILE A 112 -7.71 -3.69 15.73
C ILE A 112 -6.85 -2.74 16.55
N GLU A 113 -6.10 -1.88 15.87
CA GLU A 113 -5.15 -0.98 16.51
C GLU A 113 -4.95 0.29 15.71
N ALA A 114 -4.84 1.43 16.38
CA ALA A 114 -4.50 2.72 15.78
C ALA A 114 -3.39 3.40 16.57
N ARG A 115 -2.35 3.87 15.88
CA ARG A 115 -1.24 4.63 16.46
C ARG A 115 -0.98 5.89 15.65
N SER A 116 -1.26 7.04 16.24
CA SER A 116 -0.91 8.34 15.68
C SER A 116 0.45 8.82 16.19
N GLY A 117 1.29 9.38 15.32
CA GLY A 117 2.54 10.04 15.72
C GLY A 117 3.46 10.31 14.54
N GLN A 118 4.36 11.30 14.65
CA GLN A 118 5.36 11.63 13.61
C GLN A 118 4.75 11.92 12.22
N GLY A 119 3.60 12.61 12.16
CA GLY A 119 2.96 12.96 10.88
C GLY A 119 2.39 11.75 10.12
N ARG A 120 2.10 10.66 10.82
CA ARG A 120 1.49 9.45 10.26
C ARG A 120 0.52 8.82 11.24
N LEU A 121 -0.38 8.02 10.69
CA LEU A 121 -1.31 7.16 11.41
C LEU A 121 -1.07 5.72 10.94
N LEU A 122 -0.70 4.84 11.86
CA LEU A 122 -0.57 3.41 11.62
C LEU A 122 -1.82 2.70 12.11
N LEU A 123 -2.40 1.88 11.25
CA LEU A 123 -3.64 1.16 11.50
C LEU A 123 -3.38 -0.32 11.31
N LYS A 124 -3.74 -1.14 12.30
CA LYS A 124 -3.88 -2.58 12.15
C LYS A 124 -5.34 -2.88 11.89
N ILE A 125 -5.62 -3.45 10.72
CA ILE A 125 -6.97 -3.61 10.21
C ILE A 125 -7.20 -5.09 9.95
N ARG A 126 -8.40 -5.59 10.28
CA ARG A 126 -8.92 -6.84 9.74
C ARG A 126 -9.96 -6.52 8.67
N ASP A 127 -9.71 -6.89 7.42
CA ASP A 127 -10.65 -6.73 6.31
C ASP A 127 -11.15 -8.10 5.84
N ARG A 128 -12.45 -8.33 5.97
CA ARG A 128 -13.16 -9.54 5.53
C ARG A 128 -13.76 -9.40 4.12
N SER A 129 -13.52 -8.27 3.45
CA SER A 129 -13.92 -8.08 2.06
C SER A 129 -13.29 -9.16 1.18
N ALA A 130 -14.01 -9.55 0.12
CA ALA A 130 -13.48 -10.48 -0.88
C ALA A 130 -12.13 -9.97 -1.43
N PRO A 131 -11.10 -10.84 -1.53
CA PRO A 131 -9.80 -10.43 -2.04
C PRO A 131 -9.90 -10.00 -3.51
N ALA A 132 -9.15 -8.96 -3.88
CA ALA A 132 -9.25 -8.37 -5.23
C ALA A 132 -8.64 -9.24 -6.34
N SER A 133 -7.68 -10.12 -6.02
CA SER A 133 -7.03 -10.99 -7.02
C SER A 133 -6.25 -12.17 -6.45
N VAL A 134 -5.62 -12.00 -5.29
CA VAL A 134 -4.80 -13.01 -4.62
C VAL A 134 -5.30 -13.23 -3.20
N ALA A 135 -5.23 -14.48 -2.73
CA ALA A 135 -5.50 -14.77 -1.33
C ALA A 135 -4.48 -14.03 -0.47
N GLU A 136 -4.98 -13.14 0.38
CA GLU A 136 -4.22 -12.33 1.32
C GLU A 136 -4.72 -12.66 2.73
N ALA A 137 -3.88 -12.42 3.73
CA ALA A 137 -4.33 -12.36 5.11
C ALA A 137 -5.41 -11.27 5.25
N GLN A 138 -6.40 -11.53 6.08
CA GLN A 138 -7.44 -10.56 6.43
C GLN A 138 -6.86 -9.49 7.35
N VAL A 139 -5.82 -9.81 8.13
CA VAL A 139 -5.17 -8.86 9.04
C VAL A 139 -3.90 -8.28 8.43
N PHE A 140 -3.84 -6.96 8.33
CA PHE A 140 -2.70 -6.24 7.76
C PHE A 140 -2.48 -4.87 8.40
N TRP A 141 -1.30 -4.28 8.15
CA TRP A 141 -0.99 -2.91 8.55
C TRP A 141 -1.13 -1.92 7.40
N ARG A 142 -1.69 -0.75 7.72
CA ARG A 142 -1.83 0.40 6.83
C ARG A 142 -1.21 1.64 7.48
N MET A 143 -0.49 2.43 6.68
CA MET A 143 0.02 3.74 7.05
C MET A 143 -0.74 4.81 6.27
N ILE A 144 -1.28 5.79 6.99
CA ILE A 144 -1.82 7.01 6.43
C ILE A 144 -0.81 8.12 6.71
N THR A 145 -0.34 8.79 5.66
CA THR A 145 0.65 9.88 5.76
C THR A 145 0.41 10.90 4.65
N VAL A 146 1.30 11.86 4.49
CA VAL A 146 1.28 12.84 3.40
C VAL A 146 2.51 12.63 2.52
N ILE A 147 2.31 12.69 1.20
CA ILE A 147 3.34 12.67 0.16
C ILE A 147 3.02 13.82 -0.78
N GLU A 148 3.94 14.77 -0.96
CA GLU A 148 3.78 15.93 -1.84
C GLU A 148 2.41 16.63 -1.70
N GLY A 149 2.01 16.94 -0.46
CA GLY A 149 0.73 17.62 -0.21
C GLY A 149 -0.52 16.80 -0.57
N ARG A 150 -0.43 15.47 -0.61
CA ARG A 150 -1.57 14.55 -0.82
C ARG A 150 -1.65 13.51 0.27
N ILE A 151 -2.86 13.15 0.69
CA ILE A 151 -3.05 12.02 1.62
C ILE A 151 -2.64 10.73 0.91
N ALA A 152 -1.72 10.00 1.52
CA ALA A 152 -1.24 8.71 1.05
C ALA A 152 -1.66 7.60 2.01
N SER A 153 -2.25 6.54 1.47
CA SER A 153 -2.58 5.31 2.19
C SER A 153 -1.73 4.16 1.65
N LEU A 154 -0.74 3.72 2.43
CA LEU A 154 0.15 2.61 2.09
C LEU A 154 -0.26 1.37 2.89
N SER A 155 -0.36 0.20 2.27
CA SER A 155 -0.67 -1.05 2.99
C SER A 155 0.40 -2.11 2.75
N VAL A 156 0.67 -2.93 3.77
CA VAL A 156 1.49 -4.15 3.70
C VAL A 156 0.60 -5.33 4.03
N MET A 157 0.24 -6.12 3.04
CA MET A 157 -0.75 -7.20 3.15
C MET A 157 -0.05 -8.55 3.07
N PRO A 158 0.03 -9.34 4.16
CA PRO A 158 0.61 -10.68 4.11
C PRO A 158 -0.14 -11.60 3.14
N LEU A 159 0.57 -12.51 2.48
CA LEU A 159 -0.04 -13.49 1.57
C LEU A 159 -0.75 -14.63 2.33
N ALA A 160 -0.39 -14.87 3.59
CA ALA A 160 -1.14 -15.77 4.47
C ALA A 160 -1.07 -15.32 5.94
N GLU A 161 -2.05 -15.77 6.71
CA GLU A 161 -2.16 -15.46 8.14
C GLU A 161 -0.91 -15.90 8.91
N ASN A 162 -0.50 -15.06 9.86
CA ASN A 162 0.65 -15.31 10.75
C ASN A 162 2.01 -15.53 10.06
N GLN A 163 2.14 -15.31 8.74
CA GLN A 163 3.43 -15.43 8.04
C GLN A 163 4.38 -14.26 8.31
N VAL A 164 3.85 -13.09 8.65
CA VAL A 164 4.63 -11.86 8.80
C VAL A 164 4.22 -11.15 10.08
N SER A 165 5.19 -10.93 10.97
CA SER A 165 4.96 -10.29 12.27
C SER A 165 4.54 -8.82 12.12
N ASP A 166 3.80 -8.30 13.11
CA ASP A 166 3.42 -6.88 13.16
C ASP A 166 4.62 -5.93 13.11
N ALA A 167 5.73 -6.30 13.75
CA ALA A 167 6.97 -5.52 13.68
C ALA A 167 7.49 -5.46 12.24
N ARG A 168 7.52 -6.60 11.54
CA ARG A 168 8.03 -6.66 10.17
C ARG A 168 7.15 -5.91 9.18
N GLN A 169 5.83 -5.99 9.33
CA GLN A 169 4.90 -5.23 8.48
C GLN A 169 5.08 -3.71 8.66
N ARG A 170 5.25 -3.24 9.91
CA ARG A 170 5.51 -1.83 10.20
C ARG A 170 6.87 -1.37 9.67
N GLU A 171 7.93 -2.18 9.82
CA GLU A 171 9.23 -1.88 9.23
C GLU A 171 9.15 -1.72 7.71
N LEU A 172 8.43 -2.62 7.02
CA LEU A 172 8.22 -2.52 5.57
C LEU A 172 7.45 -1.26 5.17
N LEU A 173 6.45 -0.83 5.94
CA LEU A 173 5.78 0.45 5.70
C LEU A 173 6.75 1.63 5.82
N VAL A 174 7.67 1.59 6.79
CA VAL A 174 8.70 2.63 6.97
C VAL A 174 9.71 2.61 5.83
N GLU A 175 10.15 1.43 5.39
CA GLU A 175 11.02 1.28 4.22
C GLU A 175 10.33 1.82 2.96
N PHE A 176 9.05 1.48 2.78
CA PHE A 176 8.30 1.88 1.60
C PHE A 176 8.14 3.40 1.49
N ILE A 177 7.69 4.08 2.56
CA ILE A 177 7.60 5.54 2.54
C ILE A 177 8.98 6.20 2.40
N SER A 178 10.04 5.60 2.95
CA SER A 178 11.41 6.09 2.81
C SER A 178 11.88 6.04 1.35
N GLN A 179 11.56 4.97 0.61
CA GLN A 179 11.92 4.86 -0.81
C GLN A 179 11.19 5.90 -1.66
N ILE A 180 9.91 6.14 -1.39
CA ILE A 180 9.12 7.15 -2.11
C ILE A 180 9.70 8.56 -1.86
N ARG A 181 10.00 8.90 -0.61
CA ARG A 181 10.58 10.21 -0.25
C ARG A 181 12.02 10.41 -0.73
N ALA A 182 12.73 9.35 -1.09
CA ALA A 182 14.09 9.48 -1.62
C ALA A 182 14.12 9.87 -3.10
N VAL A 183 12.99 9.77 -3.81
CA VAL A 183 12.88 9.97 -5.26
C VAL A 183 11.96 11.12 -5.66
N ASN A 184 11.33 11.79 -4.69
CA ASN A 184 10.57 13.05 -4.86
C ASN A 184 11.21 14.09 -3.94
#